data_AF-A0A3D6B0V9-F1
#
_entry.id   AF-A0A3D6B0V9-F1
#
_cell.length_a   1.000
_cell.length_b   1.000
_cell.length_c   1.000
_cell.angle_alpha   90.00
_cell.angle_beta   90.00
_cell.angle_gamma   90.00
#
_symmetry.space_group_name_H-M   'P 1'
#
loop_
_entity.id
_entity.type
_entity.pdbx_description
1 polymer ?
#
loop_
_entity_poly.entity_id
_entity_poly.type
_entity_poly.pdbx_seq_one_letter_code
_entity_poly.pdbx_strand_id
1 'polypeptide(L)'
;MKKLIIISLVIMFVAVAAHGVYLSKTVNSLSNIVLANVEALAFREDDSKGVGTILTHDLGKGTKCENGILYSVYKYSIDCFGEGTLPCQSGTYESFSPMGKCYEV
;
A
#
# COMPACT_ATOMS: atom_id res chain seq x y z
N MET A 1 26.22 34.42 39.74
CA MET A 1 25.02 33.57 39.51
C MET A 1 24.11 34.04 38.37
N LYS A 2 24.04 35.34 38.01
CA LYS A 2 23.21 35.83 36.88
C LYS A 2 23.63 35.30 35.50
N LYS A 3 24.94 35.12 35.26
CA LYS A 3 25.49 34.59 34.00
C LYS A 3 25.12 33.12 33.75
N LEU A 4 25.03 32.30 34.80
CA LEU A 4 24.67 30.88 34.69
C LEU A 4 23.19 30.68 34.31
N ILE A 5 22.31 31.52 34.84
CA ILE A 5 20.87 31.53 34.50
C ILE A 5 20.66 31.91 33.03
N ILE A 6 21.41 32.89 32.52
CA ILE A 6 21.33 33.29 31.11
C ILE A 6 21.79 32.15 30.19
N ILE A 7 22.85 31.43 30.55
CA ILE A 7 23.35 30.30 29.76
C ILE A 7 22.32 29.16 29.71
N SER A 8 21.67 28.81 30.83
CA SER A 8 20.66 27.75 30.83
C SER A 8 19.43 28.13 30.00
N LEU A 9 19.03 29.40 30.03
CA LEU A 9 17.92 29.91 29.23
C LEU A 9 18.23 29.80 27.73
N VAL A 10 19.44 30.21 27.32
CA VAL A 10 19.87 30.14 25.91
C VAL A 10 19.90 28.69 25.41
N ILE A 11 20.39 27.74 26.22
CA ILE A 11 20.40 26.31 25.84
C ILE A 11 18.98 25.77 25.64
N MET A 12 18.02 26.17 26.47
CA MET A 12 16.62 25.76 26.34
C MET A 12 16.01 26.27 25.02
N PHE A 13 16.27 27.54 24.65
CA PHE A 13 15.77 28.11 23.39
C PHE A 13 16.39 27.43 22.15
N VAL A 14 17.68 27.10 22.20
CA VAL A 14 18.36 26.37 21.11
C VAL A 14 17.80 24.95 20.95
N ALA A 15 17.51 24.25 22.05
CA ALA A 15 16.92 22.91 22.00
C ALA A 15 15.49 22.92 21.41
N VAL A 16 14.66 23.89 21.80
CA VAL A 16 13.31 24.07 21.24
C VAL A 16 13.37 24.40 19.74
N ALA A 17 14.29 25.26 19.33
CA ALA A 17 14.49 25.58 17.92
C ALA A 17 14.99 24.37 17.12
N ALA A 18 15.94 23.59 17.65
CA ALA A 18 16.43 22.37 17.01
C ALA A 18 15.33 21.30 16.88
N HIS A 19 14.48 21.13 17.90
CA HIS A 19 13.30 20.25 17.85
C HIS A 19 12.28 20.71 16.81
N GLY A 20 12.02 22.02 16.72
CA GLY A 20 11.13 22.61 15.72
C GLY A 20 11.65 22.42 14.28
N VAL A 21 12.96 22.58 14.07
CA VAL A 21 13.59 22.35 12.76
C VAL A 21 13.60 20.86 12.39
N TYR A 22 13.80 19.95 13.36
CA TYR A 22 13.72 18.51 13.14
C TYR A 22 12.30 18.07 12.71
N LEU A 23 11.27 18.59 13.37
CA LEU A 23 9.88 18.36 12.97
C LEU A 23 9.56 18.99 11.60
N SER A 24 10.13 20.17 11.31
CA SER A 24 9.95 20.85 10.02
C SER A 24 10.58 20.08 8.84
N LYS A 25 11.71 19.39 9.07
CA LYS A 25 12.30 18.50 8.05
C LYS A 25 11.41 17.31 7.73
N THR A 26 10.66 16.81 8.70
CA THR A 26 9.67 15.72 8.52
C THR A 26 8.45 16.17 7.72
N VAL A 27 8.03 17.45 7.78
CA VAL A 27 6.88 17.92 6.98
C VAL A 27 7.17 18.05 5.49
N ASN A 28 8.43 18.26 5.09
CA ASN A 28 8.81 18.19 3.67
C ASN A 28 8.69 16.76 3.10
N SER A 29 8.77 15.73 3.94
CA SER A 29 8.53 14.35 3.53
C SER A 29 7.03 14.02 3.40
N LEU A 30 6.15 14.80 4.04
CA LEU A 30 4.70 14.65 3.91
C LEU A 30 4.18 15.29 2.61
N SER A 31 4.76 16.40 2.14
CA SER A 31 4.37 17.02 0.88
C SER A 31 4.55 16.08 -0.33
N ASN A 32 5.59 15.24 -0.33
CA ASN A 32 5.83 14.30 -1.42
C ASN A 32 4.83 13.12 -1.41
N ILE A 33 4.35 12.72 -0.23
CA ILE A 33 3.29 11.70 -0.08
C ILE A 33 1.93 12.28 -0.46
N VAL A 34 1.63 13.52 -0.08
CA VAL A 34 0.37 14.18 -0.42
C VAL A 34 0.29 14.46 -1.92
N LEU A 35 1.39 14.86 -2.56
CA LEU A 35 1.41 15.11 -4.00
C LEU A 35 1.28 13.81 -4.82
N ALA A 36 1.93 12.72 -4.41
CA ALA A 36 1.74 11.40 -5.03
C ALA A 36 0.31 10.87 -4.89
N ASN A 37 -0.35 11.14 -3.77
CA ASN A 37 -1.75 10.74 -3.56
C ASN A 37 -2.72 11.54 -4.46
N VAL A 38 -2.41 12.80 -4.77
CA VAL A 38 -3.20 13.62 -5.70
C VAL A 38 -2.99 13.16 -7.14
N GLU A 39 -1.75 12.88 -7.56
CA GLU A 39 -1.49 12.35 -8.90
C GLU A 39 -2.06 10.94 -9.11
N ALA A 40 -2.04 10.08 -8.08
CA ALA A 40 -2.71 8.77 -8.12
C ALA A 40 -4.25 8.87 -8.15
N LEU A 41 -4.82 9.98 -7.69
CA LEU A 41 -6.27 10.24 -7.75
C LEU A 41 -6.66 10.89 -9.09
N ALA A 42 -5.85 11.80 -9.63
CA ALA A 42 -6.09 12.48 -10.91
C ALA A 42 -5.80 11.60 -12.14
N PHE A 43 -4.92 10.60 -12.05
CA PHE A 43 -4.70 9.63 -13.13
C PHE A 43 -5.91 8.70 -13.38
N ARG A 44 -6.94 8.76 -12.53
CA ARG A 44 -8.15 7.91 -12.65
C ARG A 44 -9.39 8.67 -13.13
N GLU A 45 -9.26 9.94 -13.49
CA GLU A 45 -10.30 10.72 -14.19
C GLU A 45 -10.19 10.62 -15.72
N ASP A 46 -9.36 9.71 -16.25
CA ASP A 46 -9.38 9.38 -17.68
C ASP A 46 -10.45 8.30 -17.93
N ASP A 47 -11.69 8.75 -18.14
CA ASP A 47 -12.75 8.14 -18.96
C ASP A 47 -13.00 6.61 -18.88
N SER A 48 -12.58 5.94 -17.81
CA SER A 48 -12.86 4.53 -17.62
C SER A 48 -14.27 4.42 -17.08
N LYS A 49 -15.22 4.19 -17.99
CA LYS A 49 -16.51 3.56 -17.68
C LYS A 49 -16.20 2.31 -16.85
N GLY A 50 -16.23 2.44 -15.52
CA GLY A 50 -16.04 1.32 -14.60
C GLY A 50 -17.18 0.33 -14.75
N VAL A 51 -17.20 -0.70 -13.92
CA VAL A 51 -18.25 -1.73 -14.00
C VAL A 51 -19.26 -1.60 -12.86
N GLY A 52 -20.51 -1.96 -13.13
CA GLY A 52 -21.61 -1.94 -12.17
C GLY A 52 -21.75 -3.24 -11.38
N THR A 53 -21.17 -4.34 -11.86
CA THR A 53 -21.25 -5.66 -11.22
C THR A 53 -19.98 -6.45 -11.47
N ILE A 54 -19.50 -7.14 -10.44
CA ILE A 54 -18.34 -8.04 -10.50
C ILE A 54 -18.83 -9.42 -10.07
N LEU A 55 -18.70 -10.40 -10.96
CA LEU A 55 -18.96 -11.80 -10.66
C LEU A 55 -17.63 -12.54 -10.49
N THR A 56 -17.51 -13.30 -9.40
CA THR A 56 -16.35 -14.15 -9.14
C THR A 56 -16.78 -15.60 -9.24
N HIS A 57 -16.19 -16.33 -10.18
CA HIS A 57 -16.42 -17.76 -10.37
C HIS A 57 -15.27 -18.56 -9.78
N ASP A 58 -15.57 -19.49 -8.88
CA ASP A 58 -14.58 -20.49 -8.42
C ASP A 58 -14.35 -21.52 -9.53
N LEU A 59 -13.10 -21.59 -10.02
CA LEU A 59 -12.68 -22.53 -11.06
C LEU A 59 -12.01 -23.77 -10.48
N GLY A 60 -11.77 -23.80 -9.17
CA GLY A 60 -11.23 -24.94 -8.46
C GLY A 60 -10.00 -24.63 -7.62
N LYS A 61 -9.68 -25.60 -6.79
CA LYS A 61 -8.54 -25.59 -5.87
C LYS A 61 -7.60 -26.73 -6.21
N GLY A 62 -6.30 -26.42 -6.20
CA GLY A 62 -5.23 -27.39 -6.36
C GLY A 62 -4.14 -27.20 -5.32
N THR A 63 -3.13 -28.06 -5.38
CA THR A 63 -1.89 -27.90 -4.63
C THR A 63 -0.72 -27.97 -5.60
N LYS A 64 0.31 -27.16 -5.35
CA LYS A 64 1.54 -27.13 -6.13
C LYS A 64 2.72 -27.23 -5.17
N CYS A 65 3.65 -28.11 -5.45
CA CYS A 65 4.95 -28.11 -4.79
C CYS A 65 5.94 -27.35 -5.66
N GLU A 66 6.61 -26.35 -5.11
CA GLU A 66 7.65 -25.60 -5.83
C GLU A 66 8.76 -25.22 -4.86
N ASN A 67 10.01 -25.55 -5.19
CA ASN A 67 11.18 -25.32 -4.33
C ASN A 67 11.02 -25.88 -2.90
N GLY A 68 10.35 -27.03 -2.75
CA GLY A 68 10.08 -27.67 -1.46
C GLY A 68 9.02 -26.98 -0.58
N ILE A 69 8.31 -25.98 -1.10
CA ILE A 69 7.18 -25.32 -0.43
C ILE A 69 5.87 -25.77 -1.07
N LEU A 70 4.93 -26.23 -0.24
CA LEU A 70 3.59 -26.60 -0.65
C LEU A 70 2.71 -25.35 -0.70
N TYR A 71 2.21 -25.03 -1.88
CA TYR A 71 1.25 -23.96 -2.11
C TYR A 71 -0.15 -24.54 -2.35
N SER A 72 -1.15 -23.98 -1.69
CA SER A 72 -2.54 -24.08 -2.14
C SER A 72 -2.73 -23.11 -3.30
N VAL A 73 -3.21 -23.61 -4.42
CA VAL A 73 -3.56 -22.79 -5.58
C VAL A 73 -5.07 -22.68 -5.66
N TYR A 74 -5.60 -21.46 -5.63
CA TYR A 74 -7.01 -21.19 -5.85
C TYR A 74 -7.17 -20.49 -7.19
N LYS A 75 -7.99 -21.06 -8.08
CA LYS A 75 -8.26 -20.48 -9.39
C LYS A 75 -9.66 -19.88 -9.38
N TYR A 76 -9.78 -18.64 -9.84
CA TYR A 76 -11.08 -17.99 -9.97
C TYR A 76 -11.12 -17.10 -11.22
N SER A 77 -12.30 -17.01 -11.83
CA SER A 77 -12.56 -16.05 -12.91
C SER A 77 -13.23 -14.81 -12.33
N ILE A 78 -12.85 -13.63 -12.81
CA ILE A 78 -13.57 -12.40 -12.58
C ILE A 78 -14.22 -11.98 -13.88
N ASP A 79 -15.53 -11.77 -13.85
CA ASP A 79 -16.32 -11.26 -14.95
C ASP A 79 -16.92 -9.91 -14.56
N CYS A 80 -16.65 -8.89 -15.36
CA CYS A 80 -16.99 -7.51 -15.08
C CYS A 80 -18.15 -7.08 -15.99
N PHE A 81 -19.26 -6.61 -15.42
CA PHE A 81 -20.48 -6.28 -16.18
C PHE A 81 -21.03 -4.88 -15.87
N GLY A 82 -21.69 -4.31 -16.88
CA GLY A 82 -22.39 -3.04 -16.80
C GLY A 82 -21.46 -1.83 -16.79
N GLU A 83 -22.06 -0.63 -16.76
CA GLU A 83 -21.33 0.63 -16.55
C GLU A 83 -21.51 1.07 -15.08
N GLY A 84 -20.40 1.37 -14.42
CA GLY A 84 -20.32 1.78 -13.02
C GLY A 84 -19.01 2.53 -12.74
N THR A 85 -18.62 2.62 -11.48
CA THR A 85 -17.42 3.37 -11.05
C THR A 85 -16.31 2.48 -10.52
N LEU A 86 -16.55 1.16 -10.47
CA LEU A 86 -15.58 0.22 -9.92
C LEU A 86 -14.54 -0.16 -10.98
N PRO A 87 -13.24 -0.09 -10.66
CA PRO A 87 -12.21 -0.65 -11.53
C PRO A 87 -12.32 -2.17 -11.51
N CYS A 88 -12.42 -2.79 -12.68
CA CYS A 88 -12.48 -4.24 -12.80
C CYS A 88 -11.77 -4.69 -14.07
N GLN A 89 -10.99 -5.76 -13.96
CA GLN A 89 -10.34 -6.40 -15.08
C GLN A 89 -10.86 -7.83 -15.16
N SER A 90 -11.51 -8.17 -16.28
CA SER A 90 -12.00 -9.53 -16.48
C SER A 90 -10.85 -10.46 -16.82
N GLY A 91 -10.90 -11.67 -16.28
CA GLY A 91 -9.87 -12.67 -16.53
C GLY A 91 -9.84 -13.77 -15.49
N THR A 92 -8.97 -14.75 -15.73
CA THR A 92 -8.69 -15.84 -14.79
C THR A 92 -7.49 -15.49 -13.94
N TYR A 93 -7.64 -15.66 -12.64
CA TYR A 93 -6.63 -15.36 -11.63
C TYR A 93 -6.30 -16.62 -10.83
N GLU A 94 -5.06 -16.68 -10.37
CA GLU A 94 -4.57 -17.73 -9.48
C GLU A 94 -4.00 -17.09 -8.22
N SER A 95 -4.42 -17.58 -7.06
CA SER A 95 -3.89 -17.18 -5.76
C SER A 95 -3.13 -18.31 -5.12
N PHE A 96 -1.93 -18.01 -4.64
CA PHE A 96 -1.00 -18.97 -4.04
C PHE A 96 -0.90 -18.70 -2.54
N SER A 97 -1.27 -19.69 -1.73
CA SER A 97 -1.17 -19.61 -0.28
C SER A 97 -0.21 -20.69 0.24
N PRO A 98 0.89 -20.32 0.93
CA PRO A 98 1.84 -21.30 1.46
C PRO A 98 1.17 -22.11 2.57
N MET A 99 1.17 -23.43 2.42
CA MET A 99 0.57 -24.38 3.38
C MET A 99 1.62 -25.09 4.24
N GLY A 100 2.85 -25.21 3.75
CA GLY A 100 3.90 -25.95 4.46
C GLY A 100 5.04 -26.37 3.55
N LYS A 101 5.73 -27.45 3.93
CA LYS A 101 6.79 -28.05 3.12
C LYS A 101 6.26 -29.24 2.33
N CYS A 102 6.77 -29.41 1.13
CA CYS A 102 6.58 -30.61 0.33
C CYS A 102 7.96 -31.17 -0.05
N TYR A 103 8.00 -32.45 -0.36
CA TYR A 103 9.19 -33.11 -0.85
C TYR A 103 8.90 -33.47 -2.31
N GLU A 104 9.64 -32.86 -3.24
CA GLU A 104 9.62 -33.29 -4.64
C GLU A 104 10.21 -34.71 -4.66
N VAL A 105 9.38 -35.68 -5.04
CA VAL A 105 9.74 -37.10 -5.18
C VAL A 105 10.39 -37.36 -6.53
#